data_AF-A0A833GW11-F1
#
_entry.id   AF-A0A833GW11-F1
#
_cell.length_a   1.000
_cell.length_b   1.000
_cell.length_c   1.000
_cell.angle_alpha   90.00
_cell.angle_beta   90.00
_cell.angle_gamma   90.00
#
_symmetry.space_group_name_H-M   'P 1'
#
loop_
_entity.id
_entity.type
_entity.pdbx_description
1 polymer ?
#
loop_
_entity_poly.entity_id
_entity_poly.type
_entity_poly.pdbx_seq_one_letter_code
_entity_poly.pdbx_strand_id
1 'polypeptide(L)'
;MGAMEPYSQRLSHCTCCPRHCGVDRLAGEAGFCRLPSGILISHAGLHFGEEPPISGSRGSGTIFFAGCNLRCVFCQNYQISQEFERHPTWLMTVGDLAVLMLQLQDEGAHNINFVSPSHMVMQMADAIVEAKGKGLRIPVVYNSNGYDEIESLRLIRGLIDIYLPDLKYLDNDLAERFSAVGDYADIVPGVLREMLDQVGHLQLDGAGVATRGLLVRHLVLPGFLDNSRRCLAFLAELSPQTAVSIMSQYTPQYQACRHTGIDRTLTAEEYDEIVEYALELGLDNAFIQELASQGLLIPDFNRDKPFDTDAGSGEGGCSGADKAGKKPS
;
A
#
# COMPACT_ATOMS: atom_id res chain seq x y z
N MET A 1 10.06 -2.51 -35.28
CA MET A 1 9.21 -1.87 -34.26
C MET A 1 10.05 -0.79 -33.62
N GLY A 2 9.66 0.48 -33.73
CA GLY A 2 10.38 1.57 -33.06
C GLY A 2 10.41 1.31 -31.55
N ALA A 3 11.52 1.61 -30.90
CA ALA A 3 11.60 1.52 -29.45
C ALA A 3 10.51 2.42 -28.86
N MET A 4 9.61 1.84 -28.06
CA MET A 4 8.64 2.62 -27.30
C MET A 4 9.42 3.52 -26.35
N GLU A 5 9.06 4.79 -26.30
CA GLU A 5 9.72 5.74 -25.42
C GLU A 5 9.53 5.31 -23.95
N PRO A 6 10.58 5.34 -23.10
CA PRO A 6 10.47 4.93 -21.72
C PRO A 6 9.42 5.75 -20.95
N TYR A 7 8.64 5.10 -20.10
CA TYR A 7 7.65 5.75 -19.25
C TYR A 7 8.30 6.83 -18.37
N SER A 8 9.52 6.57 -17.89
CA SER A 8 10.31 7.48 -17.06
C SER A 8 10.67 8.82 -17.70
N GLN A 9 10.54 9.00 -19.04
CA GLN A 9 10.71 10.32 -19.67
C GLN A 9 9.67 11.34 -19.17
N ARG A 10 8.51 10.87 -18.69
CA ARG A 10 7.45 11.69 -18.10
C ARG A 10 7.85 12.34 -16.77
N LEU A 11 8.97 11.93 -16.18
CA LEU A 11 9.50 12.52 -14.96
C LEU A 11 10.08 13.93 -15.16
N SER A 12 10.23 14.38 -16.41
CA SER A 12 10.51 15.79 -16.74
C SER A 12 9.36 16.74 -16.33
N HIS A 13 8.14 16.23 -16.18
CA HIS A 13 7.00 16.94 -15.62
C HIS A 13 6.14 15.97 -14.80
N CYS A 14 6.52 15.77 -13.55
CA CYS A 14 6.00 14.69 -12.72
C CYS A 14 4.50 14.82 -12.42
N THR A 15 3.72 13.86 -12.93
CA THR A 15 2.28 13.69 -12.69
C THR A 15 1.94 12.27 -12.23
N CYS A 16 2.91 11.55 -11.67
CA CYS A 16 2.78 10.14 -11.28
C CYS A 16 1.66 9.86 -10.24
N CYS A 17 1.26 10.86 -9.47
CA CYS A 17 0.24 10.74 -8.45
C CYS A 17 -0.66 11.98 -8.44
N PRO A 18 -1.83 11.94 -7.78
CA PRO A 18 -2.82 13.02 -7.87
C PRO A 18 -2.39 14.34 -7.22
N ARG A 19 -1.19 14.43 -6.64
CA ARG A 19 -0.63 15.70 -6.19
C ARG A 19 -0.18 16.62 -7.32
N HIS A 20 -0.01 16.09 -8.54
CA HIS A 20 0.37 16.84 -9.75
C HIS A 20 1.45 17.90 -9.52
N CYS A 21 2.54 17.54 -8.82
CA CYS A 21 3.54 18.53 -8.41
C CYS A 21 4.28 19.17 -9.60
N GLY A 22 4.30 18.53 -10.76
CA GLY A 22 4.84 19.10 -12.01
C GLY A 22 6.35 19.30 -12.03
N VAL A 23 7.06 18.89 -10.97
CA VAL A 23 8.51 19.05 -10.84
C VAL A 23 9.25 18.22 -11.89
N ASP A 24 10.41 18.71 -12.30
CA ASP A 24 11.33 17.98 -13.18
C ASP A 24 12.29 17.12 -12.35
N ARG A 25 11.90 15.86 -12.12
CA ARG A 25 12.76 14.91 -11.39
C ARG A 25 14.02 14.58 -12.17
N LEU A 26 14.01 14.68 -13.51
CA LEU A 26 15.19 14.43 -14.34
C LEU A 26 16.23 15.54 -14.20
N ALA A 27 15.79 16.77 -13.91
CA ALA A 27 16.64 17.90 -13.52
C ALA A 27 17.05 17.88 -12.04
N GLY A 28 16.61 16.88 -11.27
CA GLY A 28 16.95 16.72 -9.85
C GLY A 28 15.99 17.43 -8.88
N GLU A 29 14.85 17.94 -9.35
CA GLU A 29 13.83 18.52 -8.48
C GLU A 29 13.06 17.43 -7.72
N ALA A 30 12.56 17.78 -6.54
CA ALA A 30 11.82 16.86 -5.68
C ALA A 30 10.44 17.42 -5.34
N GLY A 31 9.41 16.58 -5.47
CA GLY A 31 8.04 16.93 -5.08
C GLY A 31 7.75 16.54 -3.62
N PHE A 32 6.46 16.47 -3.28
CA PHE A 32 5.99 16.08 -1.96
C PHE A 32 6.58 14.74 -1.46
N CYS A 33 6.78 13.77 -2.35
CA CYS A 33 7.34 12.46 -2.03
C CYS A 33 8.84 12.49 -1.69
N ARG A 34 9.55 13.60 -1.97
CA ARG A 34 10.99 13.82 -1.76
C ARG A 34 11.92 12.86 -2.50
N LEU A 35 11.44 12.19 -3.55
CA LEU A 35 12.26 11.22 -4.27
C LEU A 35 13.03 11.84 -5.46
N PRO A 36 14.25 11.33 -5.75
CA PRO A 36 15.01 11.66 -6.96
C PRO A 36 14.40 11.01 -8.21
N SER A 37 14.98 11.16 -9.40
CA SER A 37 14.51 10.48 -10.63
C SER A 37 14.70 8.96 -10.64
N GLY A 38 15.67 8.42 -9.91
CA GLY A 38 15.89 6.97 -9.82
C GLY A 38 14.83 6.23 -9.01
N ILE A 39 15.00 4.90 -8.91
CA ILE A 39 14.11 4.02 -8.14
C ILE A 39 14.73 3.86 -6.76
N LEU A 40 14.08 4.35 -5.71
CA LEU A 40 14.60 4.21 -4.35
C LEU A 40 13.78 3.14 -3.61
N ILE A 41 14.43 2.05 -3.21
CA ILE A 41 13.80 0.97 -2.44
C ILE A 41 14.35 0.92 -1.02
N SER A 42 13.56 0.43 -0.08
CA SER A 42 13.92 0.27 1.33
C SER A 42 14.02 -1.19 1.79
N HIS A 43 13.45 -2.13 1.03
CA HIS A 43 13.57 -3.56 1.30
C HIS A 43 13.11 -4.38 0.09
N ALA A 44 13.64 -5.59 -0.07
CA ALA A 44 13.11 -6.57 -1.00
C ALA A 44 13.33 -7.99 -0.47
N GLY A 45 12.33 -8.88 -0.64
CA GLY A 45 12.42 -10.27 -0.20
C GLY A 45 11.08 -11.00 -0.26
N LEU A 46 11.10 -12.30 0.04
CA LEU A 46 9.88 -13.10 0.19
C LEU A 46 9.13 -12.69 1.47
N HIS A 47 7.93 -12.17 1.31
CA HIS A 47 7.06 -11.75 2.40
C HIS A 47 5.84 -12.67 2.54
N PHE A 48 5.61 -13.13 3.76
CA PHE A 48 4.57 -14.09 4.11
C PHE A 48 3.42 -13.46 4.91
N GLY A 49 3.43 -12.13 5.07
CA GLY A 49 2.44 -11.38 5.86
C GLY A 49 1.33 -10.69 5.06
N GLU A 50 1.28 -10.82 3.74
CA GLU A 50 0.17 -10.30 2.93
C GLU A 50 -1.09 -11.19 3.09
N GLU A 51 -2.19 -10.83 2.43
CA GLU A 51 -3.39 -11.68 2.43
C GLU A 51 -3.08 -13.10 1.91
N PRO A 52 -3.80 -14.13 2.40
CA PRO A 52 -3.63 -15.51 1.95
C PRO A 52 -3.51 -15.70 0.42
N PRO A 53 -4.37 -15.08 -0.43
CA PRO A 53 -4.23 -15.18 -1.88
C PRO A 53 -2.98 -14.50 -2.46
N ILE A 54 -2.36 -13.56 -1.74
CA ILE A 54 -1.17 -12.83 -2.21
C ILE A 54 0.11 -13.53 -1.77
N SER A 55 0.24 -13.87 -0.48
CA SER A 55 1.44 -14.55 0.02
C SER A 55 1.46 -16.03 -0.31
N GLY A 56 0.30 -16.71 -0.36
CA GLY A 56 0.20 -18.15 -0.57
C GLY A 56 1.17 -18.95 0.30
N SER A 57 1.62 -20.10 -0.21
CA SER A 57 2.58 -20.97 0.48
C SER A 57 4.07 -20.64 0.26
N ARG A 58 4.40 -19.82 -0.75
CA ARG A 58 5.79 -19.53 -1.17
C ARG A 58 6.23 -18.10 -0.92
N GLY A 59 5.34 -17.28 -0.35
CA GLY A 59 5.57 -15.85 -0.14
C GLY A 59 5.34 -15.02 -1.41
N SER A 60 5.12 -13.73 -1.17
CA SER A 60 5.06 -12.69 -2.18
C SER A 60 6.44 -12.05 -2.30
N GLY A 61 6.99 -11.98 -3.52
CA GLY A 61 8.27 -11.33 -3.79
C GLY A 61 8.11 -9.82 -3.68
N THR A 62 8.23 -9.31 -2.46
CA THR A 62 7.78 -7.96 -2.11
C THR A 62 8.94 -6.99 -2.19
N ILE A 63 8.72 -5.85 -2.84
CA ILE A 63 9.68 -4.77 -3.02
C ILE A 63 9.07 -3.51 -2.40
N PHE A 64 9.62 -3.07 -1.28
CA PHE A 64 9.18 -1.89 -0.56
C PHE A 64 9.87 -0.65 -1.12
N PHE A 65 9.08 0.25 -1.68
CA PHE A 65 9.57 1.53 -2.18
C PHE A 65 9.75 2.54 -1.05
N ALA A 66 10.79 3.36 -1.16
CA ALA A 66 11.01 4.48 -0.26
C ALA A 66 10.11 5.66 -0.63
N GLY A 67 9.79 6.51 0.34
CA GLY A 67 8.90 7.65 0.16
C GLY A 67 7.43 7.24 0.03
N CYS A 68 6.55 8.24 0.02
CA CYS A 68 5.11 8.05 -0.16
C CYS A 68 4.46 9.37 -0.61
N ASN A 69 3.37 9.26 -1.36
CA ASN A 69 2.49 10.36 -1.73
C ASN A 69 1.45 10.72 -0.64
N LEU A 70 1.46 10.06 0.52
CA LEU A 70 0.69 10.43 1.72
C LEU A 70 1.61 10.71 2.92
N ARG A 71 1.07 11.31 3.99
CA ARG A 71 1.73 11.50 5.29
C ARG A 71 0.85 11.00 6.42
N CYS A 72 0.58 9.70 6.43
CA CYS A 72 -0.30 9.09 7.43
C CYS A 72 0.31 9.25 8.83
N VAL A 73 -0.42 9.89 9.76
CA VAL A 73 0.04 10.05 11.15
C VAL A 73 0.13 8.71 11.88
N PHE A 74 -0.57 7.68 11.39
CA PHE A 74 -0.59 6.32 11.91
C PHE A 74 0.23 5.31 11.07
N CYS A 75 1.12 5.78 10.19
CA CYS A 75 1.82 4.91 9.24
C CYS A 75 2.67 3.83 9.94
N GLN A 76 2.33 2.55 9.75
CA GLN A 76 3.18 1.43 10.18
C GLN A 76 4.55 1.45 9.49
N ASN A 77 4.58 1.87 8.22
CA ASN A 77 5.79 1.95 7.40
C ASN A 77 6.43 3.35 7.45
N TYR A 78 6.30 4.10 8.55
CA TYR A 78 6.80 5.49 8.60
C TYR A 78 8.30 5.60 8.33
N GLN A 79 9.10 4.62 8.77
CA GLN A 79 10.55 4.55 8.54
C GLN A 79 10.88 4.65 7.05
N ILE A 80 10.12 3.97 6.19
CA ILE A 80 10.40 3.92 4.75
C ILE A 80 9.53 4.86 3.92
N SER A 81 8.41 5.34 4.45
CA SER A 81 7.50 6.25 3.73
C SER A 81 7.76 7.73 4.04
N GLN A 82 8.13 8.06 5.27
CA GLN A 82 8.22 9.44 5.78
C GLN A 82 9.59 9.78 6.35
N GLU A 83 10.35 8.81 6.87
CA GLU A 83 11.67 9.04 7.44
C GLU A 83 12.79 8.36 6.67
N PHE A 84 12.53 7.94 5.43
CA PHE A 84 13.43 7.08 4.64
C PHE A 84 14.85 7.62 4.47
N GLU A 85 15.04 8.94 4.51
CA GLU A 85 16.36 9.58 4.47
C GLU A 85 17.23 9.25 5.71
N ARG A 86 16.61 8.75 6.78
CA ARG A 86 17.24 8.34 8.05
C ARG A 86 17.38 6.83 8.19
N HIS A 87 16.89 6.06 7.21
CA HIS A 87 16.84 4.61 7.23
C HIS A 87 17.54 4.03 5.99
N PRO A 88 17.92 2.73 6.01
CA PRO A 88 18.54 2.09 4.86
C PRO A 88 17.68 2.20 3.59
N THR A 89 18.29 2.67 2.51
CA THR A 89 17.69 2.73 1.18
C THR A 89 18.73 2.42 0.10
N TRP A 90 18.27 1.87 -1.02
CA TRP A 90 19.09 1.56 -2.19
C TRP A 90 18.53 2.23 -3.43
N LEU A 91 19.37 3.02 -4.09
CA LEU A 91 19.04 3.63 -5.38
C LEU A 91 19.33 2.61 -6.48
N MET A 92 18.29 2.27 -7.23
CA MET A 92 18.31 1.30 -8.31
C MET A 92 18.09 1.99 -9.66
N THR A 93 18.71 1.43 -10.69
CA THR A 93 18.31 1.66 -12.08
C THR A 93 17.11 0.77 -12.46
N VAL A 94 16.51 1.05 -13.63
CA VAL A 94 15.48 0.18 -14.23
C VAL A 94 15.99 -1.26 -14.38
N GLY A 95 17.24 -1.41 -14.84
CA GLY A 95 17.85 -2.72 -15.04
C GLY A 95 18.11 -3.48 -13.74
N ASP A 96 18.52 -2.77 -12.67
CA ASP A 96 18.72 -3.38 -11.36
C ASP A 96 17.39 -3.90 -10.78
N LEU A 97 16.32 -3.10 -10.87
CA LEU A 97 15.00 -3.53 -10.42
C LEU A 97 14.48 -4.72 -11.25
N ALA A 98 14.74 -4.73 -12.56
CA ALA A 98 14.37 -5.85 -13.42
C ALA A 98 15.10 -7.16 -13.05
N VAL A 99 16.40 -7.08 -12.70
CA VAL A 99 17.16 -8.23 -12.20
C VAL A 99 16.62 -8.69 -10.85
N LEU A 100 16.30 -7.76 -9.94
CA LEU A 100 15.74 -8.08 -8.62
C LEU A 100 14.40 -8.85 -8.73
N MET A 101 13.53 -8.46 -9.68
CA MET A 101 12.30 -9.21 -9.95
C MET A 101 12.56 -10.67 -10.37
N LEU A 102 13.55 -10.89 -11.23
CA LEU A 102 13.89 -12.24 -11.67
C LEU A 102 14.50 -13.07 -10.54
N GLN A 103 15.31 -12.45 -9.67
CA GLN A 103 15.85 -13.12 -8.48
C GLN A 103 14.72 -13.60 -7.56
N LEU A 104 13.74 -12.75 -7.26
CA LEU A 104 12.58 -13.12 -6.43
C LEU A 104 11.74 -14.23 -7.09
N GLN A 105 11.61 -14.22 -8.42
CA GLN A 105 10.99 -15.32 -9.15
C GLN A 105 11.78 -16.64 -9.00
N ASP A 106 13.10 -16.59 -9.15
CA ASP A 106 13.98 -17.76 -9.03
C ASP A 106 14.03 -18.31 -7.60
N GLU A 107 13.82 -17.45 -6.60
CA GLU A 107 13.59 -17.83 -5.20
C GLU A 107 12.23 -18.50 -4.95
N GLY A 108 11.33 -18.48 -5.94
CA GLY A 108 10.06 -19.20 -5.92
C GLY A 108 8.84 -18.37 -5.54
N ALA A 109 8.93 -17.04 -5.54
CA ALA A 109 7.82 -16.14 -5.24
C ALA A 109 6.54 -16.47 -6.04
N HIS A 110 5.37 -16.30 -5.41
CA HIS A 110 4.10 -16.42 -6.12
C HIS A 110 3.84 -15.25 -7.07
N ASN A 111 4.37 -14.07 -6.75
CA ASN A 111 4.20 -12.83 -7.51
C ASN A 111 5.33 -11.86 -7.17
N ILE A 112 5.45 -10.79 -7.96
CA ILE A 112 6.23 -9.59 -7.61
C ILE A 112 5.27 -8.54 -7.07
N ASN A 113 5.47 -8.09 -5.83
CA ASN A 113 4.59 -7.16 -5.15
C ASN A 113 5.30 -5.84 -4.87
N PHE A 114 4.92 -4.80 -5.61
CA PHE A 114 5.42 -3.45 -5.38
C PHE A 114 4.58 -2.76 -4.33
N VAL A 115 5.19 -2.43 -3.19
CA VAL A 115 4.52 -1.74 -2.08
C VAL A 115 4.82 -0.24 -2.17
N SER A 116 3.76 0.57 -2.21
CA SER A 116 3.77 2.02 -2.47
C SER A 116 4.38 2.45 -3.82
N PRO A 117 3.96 1.87 -4.96
CA PRO A 117 4.51 2.20 -6.27
C PRO A 117 4.04 3.54 -6.85
N SER A 118 2.97 4.14 -6.32
CA SER A 118 2.28 5.32 -6.88
C SER A 118 3.20 6.45 -7.34
N HIS A 119 4.12 6.88 -6.48
CA HIS A 119 5.04 7.98 -6.76
C HIS A 119 6.29 7.58 -7.57
N MET A 120 6.43 6.30 -7.95
CA MET A 120 7.48 5.76 -8.82
C MET A 120 6.92 4.90 -9.96
N VAL A 121 5.64 5.06 -10.27
CA VAL A 121 4.88 4.22 -11.21
C VAL A 121 5.53 4.16 -12.60
N MET A 122 6.12 5.25 -13.08
CA MET A 122 6.75 5.32 -14.40
C MET A 122 8.05 4.53 -14.46
N GLN A 123 8.95 4.67 -13.48
CA GLN A 123 10.17 3.88 -13.43
C GLN A 123 9.89 2.39 -13.20
N MET A 124 8.90 2.08 -12.35
CA MET A 124 8.43 0.72 -12.13
C MET A 124 7.91 0.09 -13.43
N ALA A 125 7.14 0.83 -14.23
CA ALA A 125 6.63 0.35 -15.52
C ALA A 125 7.75 -0.01 -16.49
N ASP A 126 8.77 0.85 -16.62
CA ASP A 126 9.97 0.56 -17.41
C ASP A 126 10.64 -0.74 -16.95
N ALA A 127 10.77 -0.94 -15.63
CA ALA A 127 11.41 -2.13 -15.07
C ALA A 127 10.59 -3.40 -15.31
N ILE A 128 9.25 -3.34 -15.21
CA ILE A 128 8.38 -4.48 -15.50
C ILE A 128 8.53 -4.89 -16.97
N VAL A 129 8.53 -3.94 -17.90
CA VAL A 129 8.73 -4.21 -19.33
C VAL A 129 10.08 -4.89 -19.56
N GLU A 130 11.15 -4.38 -18.94
CA GLU A 130 12.48 -4.97 -19.06
C GLU A 130 12.54 -6.39 -18.45
N ALA A 131 11.97 -6.61 -17.27
CA ALA A 131 11.95 -7.93 -16.63
C ALA A 131 11.12 -8.95 -17.42
N LYS A 132 9.95 -8.56 -17.96
CA LYS A 132 9.15 -9.42 -18.85
C LYS A 132 9.96 -9.79 -20.10
N GLY A 133 10.68 -8.84 -20.69
CA GLY A 133 11.60 -9.10 -21.81
C GLY A 133 12.75 -10.07 -21.48
N LYS A 134 13.13 -10.16 -20.20
CA LYS A 134 14.16 -11.06 -19.68
C LYS A 134 13.62 -12.37 -19.09
N GLY A 135 12.30 -12.60 -19.11
CA GLY A 135 11.69 -13.87 -18.71
C GLY A 135 10.95 -13.87 -17.38
N LEU A 136 10.52 -12.71 -16.86
CA LEU A 136 9.55 -12.65 -15.77
C LEU A 136 8.20 -13.21 -16.25
N ARG A 137 7.64 -14.16 -15.50
CA ARG A 137 6.44 -14.93 -15.85
C ARG A 137 5.39 -14.96 -14.73
N ILE A 138 5.81 -14.71 -13.49
CA ILE A 138 4.88 -14.65 -12.35
C ILE A 138 4.08 -13.33 -12.35
N PRO A 139 2.87 -13.32 -11.75
CA PRO A 139 2.04 -12.12 -11.68
C PRO A 139 2.73 -10.92 -11.02
N VAL A 140 2.32 -9.71 -11.42
CA VAL A 140 2.74 -8.45 -10.78
C VAL A 140 1.58 -7.86 -9.98
N VAL A 141 1.83 -7.59 -8.69
CA VAL A 141 0.92 -6.96 -7.74
C VAL A 141 1.30 -5.49 -7.55
N TYR A 142 0.29 -4.63 -7.62
CA TYR A 142 0.38 -3.20 -7.32
C TYR A 142 -0.27 -2.93 -5.96
N ASN A 143 0.53 -2.89 -4.90
CA ASN A 143 0.06 -2.65 -3.53
C ASN A 143 0.23 -1.17 -3.17
N SER A 144 -0.88 -0.46 -3.02
CA SER A 144 -0.92 1.01 -2.95
C SER A 144 -1.83 1.51 -1.84
N ASN A 145 -1.75 2.80 -1.54
CA ASN A 145 -2.64 3.44 -0.58
C ASN A 145 -3.97 3.93 -1.19
N GLY A 146 -4.24 3.60 -2.46
CA GLY A 146 -5.45 3.98 -3.20
C GLY A 146 -5.47 5.44 -3.70
N TYR A 147 -4.49 6.27 -3.32
CA TYR A 147 -4.35 7.64 -3.80
C TYR A 147 -3.50 7.69 -5.08
N ASP A 148 -4.01 7.09 -6.15
CA ASP A 148 -3.30 6.87 -7.41
C ASP A 148 -3.82 7.75 -8.55
N GLU A 149 -2.93 8.11 -9.48
CA GLU A 149 -3.33 8.90 -10.64
C GLU A 149 -3.94 8.00 -11.71
N ILE A 150 -5.20 8.24 -12.07
CA ILE A 150 -5.93 7.43 -13.05
C ILE A 150 -5.23 7.43 -14.41
N GLU A 151 -4.70 8.57 -14.87
CA GLU A 151 -3.95 8.63 -16.12
C GLU A 151 -2.65 7.81 -16.07
N SER A 152 -1.98 7.77 -14.91
CA SER A 152 -0.81 6.92 -14.72
C SER A 152 -1.18 5.44 -14.76
N LEU A 153 -2.30 5.04 -14.14
CA LEU A 153 -2.82 3.67 -14.22
C LEU A 153 -3.17 3.27 -15.66
N ARG A 154 -3.78 4.17 -16.44
CA ARG A 154 -4.10 3.93 -17.86
C ARG A 154 -2.86 3.73 -18.71
N LEU A 155 -1.82 4.52 -18.46
CA LEU A 155 -0.54 4.40 -19.17
C LEU A 155 0.12 3.03 -18.96
N ILE A 156 0.02 2.47 -17.76
CA ILE A 156 0.65 1.17 -17.42
C ILE A 156 -0.29 -0.03 -17.64
N ARG A 157 -1.45 0.17 -18.27
CA ARG A 157 -2.45 -0.88 -18.46
C ARG A 157 -1.84 -2.12 -19.12
N GLY A 158 -2.09 -3.29 -18.53
CA GLY A 158 -1.54 -4.57 -18.98
C GLY A 158 -0.17 -4.93 -18.41
N LEU A 159 0.46 -4.05 -17.62
CA LEU A 159 1.66 -4.39 -16.87
C LEU A 159 1.36 -5.03 -15.52
N ILE A 160 0.22 -4.69 -14.91
CA ILE A 160 -0.24 -5.15 -13.60
C ILE A 160 -1.28 -6.26 -13.77
N ASP A 161 -1.12 -7.33 -13.00
CA ASP A 161 -2.05 -8.46 -13.00
C ASP A 161 -3.02 -8.36 -11.82
N ILE A 162 -2.54 -7.89 -10.66
CA ILE A 162 -3.31 -7.81 -9.42
C ILE A 162 -3.18 -6.41 -8.82
N TYR A 163 -4.30 -5.79 -8.45
CA TYR A 163 -4.33 -4.55 -7.68
C TYR A 163 -4.69 -4.84 -6.23
N LEU A 164 -3.90 -4.28 -5.31
CA LEU A 164 -4.07 -4.38 -3.86
C LEU A 164 -4.09 -2.98 -3.21
N PRO A 165 -5.08 -2.13 -3.49
CA PRO A 165 -5.18 -0.80 -2.90
C PRO A 165 -5.76 -0.83 -1.49
N ASP A 166 -5.26 0.04 -0.62
CA ASP A 166 -5.90 0.38 0.64
C ASP A 166 -6.99 1.46 0.42
N LEU A 167 -8.24 1.16 0.76
CA LEU A 167 -9.32 2.14 0.88
C LEU A 167 -9.40 2.63 2.34
N LYS A 168 -8.80 3.80 2.60
CA LYS A 168 -8.70 4.36 3.95
C LYS A 168 -9.87 5.27 4.31
N TYR A 169 -10.30 6.11 3.36
CA TYR A 169 -11.29 7.15 3.61
C TYR A 169 -12.30 7.27 2.50
N LEU A 170 -13.56 7.56 2.86
CA LEU A 170 -14.49 8.28 2.02
C LEU A 170 -14.92 9.60 2.67
N ASP A 171 -14.04 10.14 3.52
CA ASP A 171 -14.20 11.41 4.20
C ASP A 171 -12.92 12.24 4.04
N ASN A 172 -13.02 13.37 3.33
CA ASN A 172 -11.88 14.23 3.04
C ASN A 172 -11.36 14.97 4.28
N ASP A 173 -12.20 15.25 5.28
CA ASP A 173 -11.75 15.90 6.52
C ASP A 173 -10.87 14.93 7.31
N LEU A 174 -11.22 13.64 7.33
CA LEU A 174 -10.37 12.59 7.92
C LEU A 174 -9.08 12.39 7.12
N ALA A 175 -9.17 12.37 5.79
CA ALA A 175 -8.02 12.21 4.91
C ALA A 175 -7.02 13.35 5.07
N GLU A 176 -7.49 14.60 5.18
CA GLU A 176 -6.65 15.77 5.40
C GLU A 176 -6.00 15.68 6.79
N ARG A 177 -6.81 15.43 7.82
CA ARG A 177 -6.36 15.37 9.21
C ARG A 177 -5.34 14.27 9.46
N PHE A 178 -5.52 13.11 8.85
CA PHE A 178 -4.72 11.92 9.18
C PHE A 178 -3.70 11.53 8.12
N SER A 179 -3.81 12.02 6.88
CA SER A 179 -2.92 11.65 5.77
C SER A 179 -2.41 12.83 4.94
N ALA A 180 -2.74 14.08 5.29
CA ALA A 180 -2.34 15.31 4.62
C ALA A 180 -2.75 15.34 3.13
N VAL A 181 -4.03 15.04 2.88
CA VAL A 181 -4.66 15.05 1.55
C VAL A 181 -6.15 15.43 1.66
N GLY A 182 -6.57 16.46 0.95
CA GLY A 182 -7.91 17.05 1.08
C GLY A 182 -8.98 16.52 0.12
N ASP A 183 -8.62 15.58 -0.75
CA ASP A 183 -9.40 15.14 -1.91
C ASP A 183 -9.34 13.61 -2.14
N TYR A 184 -8.90 12.85 -1.12
CA TYR A 184 -8.79 11.38 -1.21
C TYR A 184 -10.13 10.72 -1.59
N ALA A 185 -11.22 11.13 -0.94
CA ALA A 185 -12.55 10.57 -1.15
C ALA A 185 -13.13 10.92 -2.54
N ASP A 186 -12.63 11.99 -3.16
CA ASP A 186 -13.03 12.40 -4.51
C ASP A 186 -12.31 11.55 -5.58
N ILE A 187 -11.10 11.07 -5.27
CA ILE A 187 -10.21 10.40 -6.21
C ILE A 187 -10.33 8.88 -6.14
N VAL A 188 -10.32 8.31 -4.94
CA VAL A 188 -10.27 6.83 -4.75
C VAL A 188 -11.42 6.08 -5.43
N PRO A 189 -12.66 6.60 -5.54
CA PRO A 189 -13.72 5.90 -6.27
C PRO A 189 -13.44 5.74 -7.77
N GLY A 190 -12.76 6.71 -8.38
CA GLY A 190 -12.36 6.64 -9.78
C GLY A 190 -11.19 5.67 -9.98
N VAL A 191 -10.23 5.69 -9.05
CA VAL A 191 -9.09 4.76 -9.01
C VAL A 191 -9.55 3.32 -8.94
N LEU A 192 -10.44 2.99 -8.01
CA LEU A 192 -10.90 1.60 -7.82
C LEU A 192 -11.72 1.10 -9.02
N ARG A 193 -12.50 1.97 -9.67
CA ARG A 193 -13.18 1.65 -10.94
C ARG A 193 -12.20 1.38 -12.08
N GLU A 194 -11.17 2.20 -12.22
CA GLU A 194 -10.12 2.00 -13.24
C GLU A 194 -9.35 0.70 -12.98
N MET A 195 -8.92 0.44 -11.74
CA MET A 195 -8.26 -0.81 -11.37
C MET A 195 -9.15 -2.02 -11.68
N LEU A 196 -10.42 -1.99 -11.27
CA LEU A 196 -11.37 -3.07 -11.55
C LEU A 196 -11.57 -3.30 -13.06
N ASP A 197 -11.70 -2.23 -13.85
CA ASP A 197 -11.82 -2.33 -15.31
C ASP A 197 -10.60 -2.98 -15.97
N GLN A 198 -9.39 -2.74 -15.43
CA GLN A 198 -8.16 -3.31 -15.98
C GLN A 198 -8.03 -4.82 -15.75
N VAL A 199 -8.33 -5.29 -14.54
CA VAL A 199 -8.00 -6.66 -14.12
C VAL A 199 -9.21 -7.54 -13.82
N GLY A 200 -10.39 -6.96 -13.62
CA GLY A 200 -11.61 -7.65 -13.21
C GLY A 200 -11.62 -8.07 -11.74
N HIS A 201 -12.61 -8.88 -11.35
CA HIS A 201 -12.69 -9.47 -10.01
C HIS A 201 -11.54 -10.45 -9.75
N LEU A 202 -11.22 -10.66 -8.47
CA LEU A 202 -10.13 -11.52 -8.03
C LEU A 202 -10.30 -12.97 -8.54
N GLN A 203 -9.28 -13.47 -9.22
CA GLN A 203 -9.20 -14.82 -9.76
C GLN A 203 -8.08 -15.58 -9.04
N LEU A 204 -8.43 -16.73 -8.49
CA LEU A 204 -7.51 -17.61 -7.78
C LEU A 204 -7.20 -18.86 -8.61
N ASP A 205 -5.98 -19.39 -8.48
CA ASP A 205 -5.63 -20.70 -9.03
C ASP A 205 -6.17 -21.86 -8.16
N GLY A 206 -5.88 -23.10 -8.57
CA GLY A 206 -6.32 -24.29 -7.83
C GLY A 206 -5.71 -24.43 -6.42
N ALA A 207 -4.71 -23.63 -6.07
CA ALA A 207 -4.11 -23.57 -4.74
C ALA A 207 -4.62 -22.37 -3.91
N GLY A 208 -5.57 -21.59 -4.44
CA GLY A 208 -6.11 -20.41 -3.78
C GLY A 208 -5.22 -19.16 -3.88
N VAL A 209 -4.22 -19.15 -4.76
CA VAL A 209 -3.30 -18.02 -4.96
C VAL A 209 -3.84 -17.13 -6.08
N ALA A 210 -3.81 -15.81 -5.86
CA ALA A 210 -4.26 -14.84 -6.84
C ALA A 210 -3.40 -14.87 -8.10
N THR A 211 -4.07 -14.90 -9.25
CA THR A 211 -3.44 -14.84 -10.57
C THR A 211 -3.75 -13.54 -11.29
N ARG A 212 -4.91 -12.94 -11.00
CA ARG A 212 -5.36 -11.67 -11.57
C ARG A 212 -6.49 -11.07 -10.73
N GLY A 213 -6.66 -9.75 -10.75
CA GLY A 213 -7.89 -9.10 -10.28
C GLY A 213 -7.69 -8.07 -9.16
N LEU A 214 -8.79 -7.49 -8.70
CA LEU A 214 -8.80 -6.49 -7.63
C LEU A 214 -9.12 -7.11 -6.27
N LEU A 215 -8.27 -6.85 -5.28
CA LEU A 215 -8.48 -7.11 -3.85
C LEU A 215 -8.29 -5.80 -3.09
N VAL A 216 -9.33 -5.29 -2.42
CA VAL A 216 -9.24 -4.01 -1.70
C VAL A 216 -9.00 -4.25 -0.22
N ARG A 217 -8.01 -3.58 0.36
CA ARG A 217 -7.80 -3.54 1.81
C ARG A 217 -8.61 -2.41 2.42
N HIS A 218 -9.40 -2.69 3.44
CA HIS A 218 -10.07 -1.67 4.22
C HIS A 218 -9.51 -1.65 5.65
N LEU A 219 -8.87 -0.53 6.00
CA LEU A 219 -8.37 -0.29 7.35
C LEU A 219 -9.47 0.36 8.20
N VAL A 220 -9.92 -0.34 9.24
CA VAL A 220 -10.89 0.21 10.19
C VAL A 220 -10.16 1.11 11.18
N LEU A 221 -10.56 2.39 11.24
CA LEU A 221 -9.98 3.36 12.16
C LEU A 221 -10.82 3.45 13.45
N PRO A 222 -10.22 3.28 14.64
CA PRO A 222 -10.96 3.28 15.89
C PRO A 222 -11.63 4.62 16.13
N GLY A 223 -12.91 4.58 16.55
CA GLY A 223 -13.73 5.77 16.74
C GLY A 223 -14.25 6.44 15.45
N PHE A 224 -13.99 5.89 14.27
CA PHE A 224 -14.42 6.44 12.97
C PHE A 224 -15.20 5.41 12.12
N LEU A 225 -16.07 4.63 12.76
CA LEU A 225 -16.82 3.55 12.09
C LEU A 225 -17.72 4.04 10.95
N ASP A 226 -18.24 5.26 11.00
CA ASP A 226 -19.04 5.83 9.90
C ASP A 226 -18.24 5.96 8.61
N ASN A 227 -16.95 6.29 8.70
CA ASN A 227 -16.06 6.28 7.53
C ASN A 227 -15.92 4.86 6.97
N SER A 228 -15.75 3.86 7.85
CA SER A 228 -15.69 2.46 7.43
C SER A 228 -16.98 1.97 6.77
N ARG A 229 -18.15 2.33 7.31
CA ARG A 229 -19.44 2.03 6.69
C ARG A 229 -19.58 2.66 5.31
N ARG A 230 -19.13 3.91 5.13
CA ARG A 230 -19.11 4.56 3.82
C ARG A 230 -18.20 3.82 2.84
N CYS A 231 -16.99 3.47 3.26
CA CYS A 231 -16.04 2.72 2.44
C CYS A 231 -16.61 1.37 1.98
N LEU A 232 -17.17 0.58 2.90
CA LEU A 232 -17.76 -0.73 2.57
C LEU A 232 -19.00 -0.60 1.69
N ALA A 233 -19.88 0.37 1.95
CA ALA A 233 -21.05 0.64 1.11
C ALA A 233 -20.62 0.96 -0.34
N PHE A 234 -19.57 1.76 -0.51
CA PHE A 234 -19.01 2.04 -1.83
C PHE A 234 -18.42 0.79 -2.49
N LEU A 235 -17.73 -0.09 -1.76
CA LEU A 235 -17.21 -1.33 -2.33
C LEU A 235 -18.34 -2.27 -2.79
N ALA A 236 -19.43 -2.33 -2.05
CA ALA A 236 -20.63 -3.07 -2.45
C ALA A 236 -21.30 -2.45 -3.70
N GLU A 237 -21.35 -1.12 -3.80
CA GLU A 237 -21.81 -0.40 -5.00
C GLU A 237 -20.90 -0.66 -6.20
N LEU A 238 -19.58 -0.68 -5.98
CA LEU A 238 -18.59 -0.94 -7.02
C LEU A 238 -18.82 -2.32 -7.64
N SER A 239 -18.98 -3.35 -6.79
CA SER A 239 -19.51 -4.65 -7.16
C SER A 239 -19.64 -5.52 -5.90
N PRO A 240 -20.75 -6.27 -5.71
CA PRO A 240 -20.86 -7.26 -4.63
C PRO A 240 -19.79 -8.36 -4.69
N GLN A 241 -19.17 -8.59 -5.85
CA GLN A 241 -18.10 -9.58 -6.02
C GLN A 241 -16.71 -9.05 -5.67
N THR A 242 -16.58 -7.77 -5.32
CA THR A 242 -15.29 -7.17 -4.92
C THR A 242 -14.71 -7.94 -3.75
N ALA A 243 -13.48 -8.45 -3.91
CA ALA A 243 -12.78 -9.08 -2.82
C ALA A 243 -12.28 -8.00 -1.85
N VAL A 244 -12.53 -8.17 -0.55
CA VAL A 244 -12.20 -7.17 0.47
C VAL A 244 -11.41 -7.83 1.59
N SER A 245 -10.31 -7.22 2.03
CA SER A 245 -9.58 -7.57 3.24
C SER A 245 -9.94 -6.55 4.32
N ILE A 246 -10.72 -6.95 5.34
CA ILE A 246 -11.12 -6.06 6.44
C ILE A 246 -10.08 -6.18 7.55
N MET A 247 -9.18 -5.21 7.62
CA MET A 247 -8.00 -5.29 8.47
C MET A 247 -8.35 -4.95 9.93
N SER A 248 -8.17 -5.91 10.83
CA SER A 248 -8.23 -5.71 12.29
C SER A 248 -6.92 -5.16 12.88
N GLN A 249 -5.87 -5.13 12.07
CA GLN A 249 -4.46 -4.90 12.46
C GLN A 249 -4.11 -3.44 12.76
N TYR A 250 -5.10 -2.54 12.90
CA TYR A 250 -4.81 -1.16 13.29
C TYR A 250 -4.08 -1.14 14.64
N THR A 251 -2.81 -0.78 14.59
CA THR A 251 -1.98 -0.55 15.76
C THR A 251 -1.51 0.89 15.69
N PRO A 252 -1.73 1.72 16.73
CA PRO A 252 -1.21 3.07 16.77
C PRO A 252 0.31 3.07 16.58
N GLN A 253 0.77 3.71 15.51
CA GLN A 253 2.19 3.84 15.16
C GLN A 253 2.52 5.30 14.87
N TYR A 254 3.82 5.60 14.81
CA TYR A 254 4.36 6.89 14.42
C TYR A 254 3.83 8.06 15.28
N GLN A 255 2.92 8.86 14.75
CA GLN A 255 2.34 10.02 15.42
C GLN A 255 0.90 9.78 15.90
N ALA A 256 0.34 8.58 15.73
CA ALA A 256 -1.03 8.25 16.13
C ALA A 256 -1.36 8.62 17.58
N CYS A 257 -0.40 8.46 18.50
CA CYS A 257 -0.56 8.80 19.93
C CYS A 257 -0.83 10.29 20.19
N ARG A 258 -0.62 11.17 19.20
CA ARG A 258 -0.92 12.61 19.29
C ARG A 258 -2.35 12.95 18.86
N HIS A 259 -3.11 11.96 18.41
CA HIS A 259 -4.43 12.15 17.83
C HIS A 259 -5.47 11.29 18.57
N THR A 260 -6.24 11.92 19.44
CA THR A 260 -7.33 11.27 20.17
C THR A 260 -8.30 10.57 19.22
N GLY A 261 -8.60 9.31 19.53
CA GLY A 261 -9.48 8.43 18.76
C GLY A 261 -8.69 7.31 18.09
N ILE A 262 -7.63 7.68 17.37
CA ILE A 262 -6.74 6.73 16.68
C ILE A 262 -5.49 6.35 17.50
N ASP A 263 -5.38 6.82 18.74
CA ASP A 263 -4.30 6.55 19.69
C ASP A 263 -4.44 5.19 20.42
N ARG A 264 -5.40 4.37 20.00
CA ARG A 264 -5.68 3.03 20.55
C ARG A 264 -5.94 2.01 19.44
N THR A 265 -5.92 0.72 19.77
CA THR A 265 -6.38 -0.33 18.86
C THR A 265 -7.92 -0.37 18.78
N LEU A 266 -8.44 -1.10 17.80
CA LEU A 266 -9.88 -1.39 17.69
C LEU A 266 -10.36 -2.25 18.86
N THR A 267 -11.55 -1.96 19.37
CA THR A 267 -12.23 -2.91 20.27
C THR A 267 -12.81 -4.08 19.46
N ALA A 268 -13.14 -5.17 20.14
CA ALA A 268 -13.80 -6.31 19.48
C ALA A 268 -15.16 -5.88 18.90
N GLU A 269 -15.92 -5.10 19.66
CA GLU A 269 -17.24 -4.61 19.26
C GLU A 269 -17.17 -3.73 18.01
N GLU A 270 -16.18 -2.84 17.93
CA GLU A 270 -15.97 -2.00 16.74
C GLU A 270 -15.63 -2.83 15.50
N TYR A 271 -14.83 -3.90 15.65
CA TYR A 271 -14.46 -4.75 14.53
C TYR A 271 -15.62 -5.63 14.08
N ASP A 272 -16.29 -6.29 15.03
CA ASP A 272 -17.43 -7.16 14.78
C ASP A 272 -18.56 -6.39 14.09
N GLU A 273 -18.84 -5.16 14.54
CA GLU A 273 -19.86 -4.29 13.91
C GLU A 273 -19.54 -3.99 12.44
N ILE A 274 -18.28 -3.74 12.09
CA ILE A 274 -17.88 -3.46 10.71
C ILE A 274 -17.90 -4.72 9.85
N VAL A 275 -17.53 -5.88 10.41
CA VAL A 275 -17.61 -7.17 9.73
C VAL A 275 -19.08 -7.54 9.45
N GLU A 276 -19.95 -7.42 10.45
CA GLU A 276 -21.40 -7.66 10.29
C GLU A 276 -21.99 -6.75 9.21
N TYR A 277 -21.65 -5.46 9.23
CA TYR A 277 -22.10 -4.52 8.21
C TYR A 277 -21.61 -4.88 6.80
N ALA A 278 -20.37 -5.37 6.64
CA ALA A 278 -19.88 -5.85 5.35
C ALA A 278 -20.69 -7.04 4.82
N LEU A 279 -21.06 -7.97 5.71
CA LEU A 279 -21.90 -9.13 5.37
C LEU A 279 -23.32 -8.71 5.00
N GLU A 280 -23.93 -7.75 5.70
CA GLU A 280 -25.25 -7.20 5.38
C GLU A 280 -25.31 -6.56 3.98
N LEU A 281 -24.18 -5.99 3.53
CA LEU A 281 -24.04 -5.42 2.19
C LEU A 281 -23.82 -6.48 1.09
N GLY A 282 -23.65 -7.76 1.46
CA GLY A 282 -23.39 -8.85 0.52
C GLY A 282 -21.94 -8.92 0.02
N LEU A 283 -20.98 -8.38 0.77
CA LEU A 283 -19.55 -8.55 0.48
C LEU A 283 -19.06 -9.92 0.98
N ASP A 284 -19.48 -10.97 0.28
CA ASP A 284 -19.20 -12.37 0.69
C ASP A 284 -17.72 -12.77 0.47
N ASN A 285 -17.01 -12.07 -0.43
CA ASN A 285 -15.59 -12.29 -0.71
C ASN A 285 -14.68 -11.54 0.29
N ALA A 286 -14.96 -11.67 1.57
CA ALA A 286 -14.22 -10.99 2.64
C ALA A 286 -13.14 -11.89 3.26
N PHE A 287 -11.91 -11.39 3.28
CA PHE A 287 -10.84 -11.93 4.12
C PHE A 287 -10.89 -11.21 5.47
N ILE A 288 -11.34 -11.94 6.49
CA ILE A 288 -11.48 -11.45 7.86
C ILE A 288 -10.25 -11.91 8.64
N GLN A 289 -9.56 -10.96 9.28
CA GLN A 289 -8.36 -11.22 10.07
C GLN A 289 -8.72 -11.30 11.56
N GLU A 290 -8.29 -12.35 12.25
CA GLU A 290 -8.50 -12.46 13.70
C GLU A 290 -7.88 -11.28 14.45
N LEU A 291 -8.57 -10.78 15.49
CA LEU A 291 -8.08 -9.69 16.36
C LEU A 291 -6.72 -10.02 17.02
N ALA A 292 -6.38 -11.30 17.18
CA ALA A 292 -5.08 -11.75 17.66
C ALA A 292 -3.91 -11.36 16.73
N SER A 293 -4.18 -10.90 15.50
CA SER A 293 -3.17 -10.35 14.59
C SER A 293 -2.74 -8.91 14.92
N GLN A 294 -3.41 -8.24 15.87
CA GLN A 294 -3.01 -6.92 16.35
C GLN A 294 -1.60 -6.96 16.96
N GLY A 295 -0.70 -6.09 16.47
CA GLY A 295 0.69 -6.02 16.92
C GLY A 295 1.62 -7.12 16.38
N LEU A 296 1.09 -8.10 15.65
CA LEU A 296 1.91 -9.04 14.87
C LEU A 296 2.34 -8.33 13.56
N LEU A 297 3.59 -8.55 13.13
CA LEU A 297 4.15 -8.01 11.88
C LEU A 297 4.34 -6.48 11.82
N ILE A 298 4.52 -5.79 12.95
CA ILE A 298 5.03 -4.40 12.92
C ILE A 298 6.48 -4.43 12.41
N PRO A 299 6.78 -3.82 11.25
CA PRO A 299 8.12 -3.89 10.71
C PRO A 299 9.09 -2.96 11.44
N ASP A 300 10.35 -3.37 11.53
CA ASP A 300 11.48 -2.49 11.85
C ASP A 300 12.49 -2.50 10.71
N PHE A 301 12.42 -1.47 9.86
CA PHE A 301 13.27 -1.33 8.67
C PHE A 301 14.72 -0.95 8.97
N ASN A 302 15.12 -0.88 10.24
CA ASN A 302 16.55 -0.84 10.61
C ASN A 302 17.19 -2.24 10.66
N ARG A 303 16.38 -3.30 10.65
CA ARG A 303 16.84 -4.70 10.69
C ARG A 303 16.98 -5.25 9.28
N ASP A 304 17.90 -6.21 9.10
CA ASP A 304 18.05 -6.95 7.84
C ASP A 304 16.76 -7.71 7.45
N LYS A 305 16.02 -8.17 8.47
CA LYS A 305 14.72 -8.83 8.33
C LYS A 305 13.67 -8.03 9.10
N PRO A 306 13.02 -7.04 8.46
CA PRO A 306 12.12 -6.11 9.15
C PRO A 306 10.92 -6.77 9.83
N PHE A 307 10.51 -7.94 9.36
CA PHE A 307 9.29 -8.64 9.81
C PHE A 307 9.56 -9.78 10.81
N ASP A 308 10.82 -10.05 11.18
CA ASP A 308 11.15 -11.09 12.16
C ASP A 308 10.79 -10.62 13.58
N THR A 309 9.93 -11.38 14.26
CA THR A 309 9.48 -11.11 15.63
C THR A 309 10.47 -11.64 16.65
N ASP A 310 11.67 -11.08 16.73
CA ASP A 310 12.47 -11.24 17.94
C ASP A 310 11.81 -10.42 19.05
N ALA A 311 11.41 -11.10 20.13
CA ALA A 311 10.73 -10.54 21.30
C ALA A 311 11.59 -9.46 21.98
N GLY A 312 11.52 -8.23 21.49
CA GLY A 312 12.30 -7.12 22.02
C GLY A 312 12.10 -5.84 21.21
N SER A 313 11.50 -4.86 21.87
CA SER A 313 11.52 -3.42 21.54
C SER A 313 10.97 -3.02 20.17
N GLY A 314 9.64 -3.06 20.02
CA GLY A 314 8.94 -2.07 19.21
C GLY A 314 8.75 -0.80 20.05
N GLU A 315 9.76 0.07 20.13
CA GLU A 315 9.61 1.43 20.71
C GLU A 315 8.80 2.30 19.73
N GLY A 316 7.51 2.02 19.59
CA GLY A 316 6.63 2.75 18.66
C GLY A 316 5.14 2.70 19.00
N GLY A 317 4.71 1.80 19.88
CA GLY A 317 3.33 1.74 20.36
C GLY A 317 3.04 2.79 21.43
N CYS A 318 1.78 3.20 21.57
CA CYS A 318 1.33 4.18 22.58
C CYS A 318 1.41 3.69 24.05
N SER A 319 2.10 2.60 24.34
CA SER A 319 2.32 2.10 25.70
C SER A 319 3.39 2.93 26.42
N GLY A 320 3.01 4.14 26.86
CA GLY A 320 3.87 4.96 27.73
C GLY A 320 3.88 6.47 27.48
N ALA A 321 2.83 7.07 26.92
CA ALA A 321 2.76 8.54 26.86
C ALA A 321 2.61 9.13 28.28
N ASP A 322 3.68 9.77 28.74
CA ASP A 322 3.81 10.48 30.01
C ASP A 322 2.58 11.34 30.34
N LYS A 323 2.03 11.10 31.54
CA LYS A 323 1.19 12.07 32.26
C LYS A 323 2.05 13.26 32.70
N ALA A 324 2.46 14.12 31.78
CA ALA A 324 3.17 15.35 32.09
C ALA A 324 2.39 16.56 31.54
N GLY A 325 1.43 17.03 32.33
CA GLY A 325 0.61 18.19 31.98
C GLY A 325 -0.26 18.75 33.10
N LYS A 326 0.18 18.64 34.37
CA LYS A 326 -0.37 19.46 35.46
C LYS A 326 0.61 20.61 35.72
N LYS A 327 0.29 21.81 35.23
CA LYS A 327 0.84 23.05 35.79
C LYS A 327 0.16 23.30 37.14
N PRO A 328 0.89 23.47 38.26
CA PRO A 328 0.37 24.25 39.36
C PRO A 328 0.53 25.75 39.05
N SER A 329 -0.39 26.51 39.61
CA SER A 329 -0.43 27.97 39.74
C SER A 329 0.90 28.65 40.00
#